data_AF-A0A2K9ABP4-F1
#
_entry.id   AF-A0A2K9ABP4-F1
#
_cell.length_a   1.000
_cell.length_b   1.000
_cell.length_c   1.000
_cell.angle_alpha   90.00
_cell.angle_beta   90.00
_cell.angle_gamma   90.00
#
_symmetry.space_group_name_H-M   'P 1'
#
loop_
_entity.id
_entity.type
_entity.pdbx_description
1 polymer ?
#
loop_
_entity_poly.entity_id
_entity_poly.type
_entity_poly.pdbx_seq_one_letter_code
_entity_poly.pdbx_strand_id
1 'polypeptide(L)'
;MLDKKLNKLSLLTILVGTILLFDIGTIISNIYISPILEGYGLPDIFIYLKTVIFFVIFVILMLWQNNKSFNLTKTTVRILIFLGFFTIVAYFFSLFMYKYVLIFDTAEIIRNNILYGNPNLVFDFSAQNYKTLSYVTTIFGGFNSEAILFAEALVFEIFLFKSKTYEVKEEKKHEYDLFLFDPTISILFIVLAIVSFVSINIFTFRYDELASLEMGISILGFMIVASGISPSAQLIKGRGEPVTKSFFRGNYNLLFVLLILSTIIFAGLFSINVVFISLNRSSYRLVTSLIALIISIVLAVKVYIKLRLDNK
;
A
#
# COMPACT_ATOMS: atom_id res chain seq x y z
N MET A 1 -20.49 -1.09 16.37
CA MET A 1 -20.46 -0.58 14.96
C MET A 1 -20.40 0.95 14.94
N LEU A 2 -19.91 1.60 13.87
CA LEU A 2 -19.96 3.08 13.75
C LEU A 2 -21.38 3.59 13.52
N ASP A 3 -21.74 4.74 14.10
CA ASP A 3 -23.02 5.38 13.83
C ASP A 3 -23.03 6.12 12.48
N LYS A 4 -24.13 5.99 11.73
CA LYS A 4 -24.27 6.54 10.36
C LYS A 4 -24.64 8.02 10.33
N LYS A 5 -24.96 8.64 11.47
CA LYS A 5 -25.21 10.08 11.59
C LYS A 5 -23.94 10.95 11.50
N LEU A 6 -22.77 10.35 11.29
CA LEU A 6 -21.47 11.03 11.27
C LEU A 6 -21.22 11.79 9.96
N ASN A 7 -21.47 13.11 9.95
CA ASN A 7 -21.04 14.02 8.85
C ASN A 7 -19.51 13.99 8.57
N LYS A 8 -18.70 13.57 9.54
CA LYS A 8 -17.23 13.55 9.44
C LYS A 8 -16.70 12.52 8.43
N LEU A 9 -17.39 11.40 8.24
CA LEU A 9 -17.00 10.38 7.25
C LEU A 9 -17.40 10.79 5.83
N SER A 10 -18.43 11.63 5.67
CA SER A 10 -18.75 12.27 4.39
C SER A 10 -17.62 13.16 3.89
N LEU A 11 -17.07 13.99 4.80
CA LEU A 11 -15.93 14.86 4.47
C LEU A 11 -14.68 14.05 4.07
N LEU A 12 -14.40 12.93 4.75
CA LEU A 12 -13.31 12.04 4.37
C LEU A 12 -13.51 11.47 2.96
N THR A 13 -14.72 11.02 2.60
CA THR A 13 -15.01 10.49 1.26
C THR A 13 -14.82 11.52 0.17
N ILE A 14 -15.25 12.77 0.40
CA ILE A 14 -15.07 13.88 -0.56
C ILE A 14 -13.57 14.14 -0.77
N LEU A 15 -12.78 14.17 0.30
CA LEU A 15 -11.34 14.38 0.21
C LEU A 15 -10.63 13.24 -0.53
N VAL A 16 -10.93 11.98 -0.19
CA VAL A 16 -10.37 10.80 -0.90
C VAL A 16 -10.75 10.85 -2.37
N GLY A 17 -11.99 11.20 -2.71
CA GLY A 17 -12.44 11.36 -4.09
C GLY A 17 -11.73 12.49 -4.83
N THR A 18 -11.44 13.59 -4.16
CA THR A 18 -10.69 14.72 -4.73
C THR A 18 -9.23 14.34 -5.01
N ILE A 19 -8.58 13.64 -4.07
CA ILE A 19 -7.22 13.11 -4.26
C ILE A 19 -7.17 12.16 -5.45
N LEU A 20 -8.17 11.27 -5.60
CA LEU A 20 -8.25 10.37 -6.75
C LEU A 20 -8.34 11.09 -8.10
N LEU A 21 -9.12 12.18 -8.16
CA LEU A 21 -9.21 12.98 -9.39
C LEU A 21 -7.85 13.58 -9.76
N PHE A 22 -7.11 14.08 -8.77
CA PHE A 22 -5.75 14.58 -8.99
C PHE A 22 -4.79 13.46 -9.41
N ASP A 23 -4.83 12.31 -8.74
CA ASP A 23 -3.98 11.16 -9.06
C ASP A 23 -4.21 10.68 -10.50
N ILE A 24 -5.47 10.60 -10.95
CA ILE A 24 -5.81 10.24 -12.34
C ILE A 24 -5.27 11.29 -13.32
N GLY A 25 -5.49 12.57 -13.05
CA GLY A 25 -4.99 13.66 -13.90
C GLY A 25 -3.47 13.63 -14.05
N THR A 26 -2.78 13.27 -12.97
CA THR A 26 -1.35 13.08 -12.98
C THR A 26 -0.91 11.84 -13.76
N ILE A 27 -1.56 10.68 -13.59
CA ILE A 27 -1.25 9.47 -14.37
C ILE A 27 -1.38 9.77 -15.87
N ILE A 28 -2.46 10.45 -16.27
CA ILE A 28 -2.68 10.86 -17.66
C ILE A 28 -1.52 11.75 -18.12
N SER A 29 -1.15 12.76 -17.33
CA SER A 29 -0.03 13.65 -17.64
C SER A 29 1.29 12.89 -17.78
N ASN A 30 1.55 11.92 -16.89
CA ASN A 30 2.73 11.06 -16.96
C ASN A 30 2.73 10.23 -18.24
N ILE A 31 1.62 9.62 -18.66
CA ILE A 31 1.58 8.82 -19.90
C ILE A 31 1.95 9.65 -21.13
N TYR A 32 1.50 10.91 -21.21
CA TYR A 32 1.81 11.79 -22.35
C TYR A 32 3.24 12.33 -22.35
N ILE A 33 3.90 12.37 -21.19
CA ILE A 33 5.21 13.03 -21.00
C ILE A 33 6.34 12.00 -20.78
N SER A 34 5.99 10.76 -20.42
CA SER A 34 6.89 9.68 -20.05
C SER A 34 7.54 8.85 -21.19
N PRO A 35 7.36 9.05 -22.52
CA PRO A 35 8.09 8.23 -23.49
C PRO A 35 9.58 8.62 -23.61
N ILE A 36 10.19 9.14 -22.55
CA ILE A 36 11.45 9.88 -22.58
C ILE A 36 12.57 9.21 -21.75
N LEU A 37 12.24 8.37 -20.75
CA LEU A 37 13.22 7.69 -19.90
C LEU A 37 13.27 6.18 -20.19
N GLU A 38 14.48 5.61 -20.17
CA GLU A 38 14.71 4.15 -20.26
C GLU A 38 14.33 3.48 -18.92
N GLY A 39 13.02 3.35 -18.66
CA GLY A 39 12.45 2.64 -17.50
C GLY A 39 11.63 3.50 -16.53
N TYR A 40 11.12 2.84 -15.49
CA TYR A 40 10.24 3.42 -14.46
C TYR A 40 11.00 3.65 -13.16
N GLY A 41 10.81 4.81 -12.55
CA GLY A 41 11.26 5.12 -11.20
C GLY A 41 10.31 4.55 -10.14
N LEU A 42 10.81 4.44 -8.91
CA LEU A 42 9.98 4.10 -7.76
C LEU A 42 8.76 5.06 -7.57
N PRO A 43 8.88 6.39 -7.82
CA PRO A 43 7.73 7.29 -7.75
C PRO A 43 6.62 6.95 -8.75
N ASP A 44 6.98 6.47 -9.94
CA ASP A 44 6.01 6.08 -10.96
C ASP A 44 5.19 4.86 -10.49
N ILE A 45 5.83 3.92 -9.80
CA ILE A 45 5.14 2.76 -9.20
C ILE A 45 4.21 3.21 -8.08
N PHE A 46 4.66 4.13 -7.22
CA PHE A 46 3.88 4.62 -6.09
C PHE A 46 2.64 5.41 -6.50
N ILE A 47 2.65 6.15 -7.61
CA ILE A 47 1.43 6.84 -8.04
C ILE A 47 0.32 5.86 -8.45
N TYR A 48 0.67 4.77 -9.16
CA TYR A 48 -0.29 3.71 -9.48
C TYR A 48 -0.81 3.02 -8.20
N LEU A 49 0.09 2.69 -7.28
CA LEU A 49 -0.28 2.09 -5.98
C LEU A 49 -1.20 3.00 -5.17
N LYS A 50 -0.85 4.29 -5.05
CA LYS A 50 -1.66 5.31 -4.37
C LYS A 50 -3.05 5.35 -4.97
N THR A 51 -3.16 5.46 -6.30
CA THR A 51 -4.45 5.52 -7.01
C THR A 51 -5.32 4.30 -6.71
N VAL A 52 -4.75 3.08 -6.80
CA VAL A 52 -5.50 1.85 -6.54
C VAL A 52 -5.96 1.76 -5.08
N ILE A 53 -5.10 2.11 -4.12
CA ILE A 53 -5.43 2.08 -2.70
C ILE A 53 -6.52 3.10 -2.37
N PHE A 54 -6.37 4.33 -2.87
CA PHE A 54 -7.36 5.38 -2.65
C PHE A 54 -8.70 5.04 -3.31
N PHE A 55 -8.69 4.37 -4.46
CA PHE A 55 -9.90 3.90 -5.12
C PHE A 55 -10.64 2.87 -4.26
N VAL A 56 -9.92 1.90 -3.71
CA VAL A 56 -10.50 0.91 -2.79
C VAL A 56 -11.05 1.58 -1.53
N ILE A 57 -10.32 2.53 -0.93
CA ILE A 57 -10.79 3.30 0.23
C ILE A 57 -12.07 4.06 -0.13
N PHE A 58 -12.08 4.75 -1.27
CA PHE A 58 -13.23 5.51 -1.74
C PHE A 58 -14.47 4.63 -1.93
N VAL A 59 -14.33 3.48 -2.62
CA VAL A 59 -15.41 2.52 -2.83
C VAL A 59 -15.95 2.01 -1.49
N ILE A 60 -15.09 1.64 -0.54
CA ILE A 60 -15.53 1.15 0.78
C ILE A 60 -16.29 2.24 1.55
N LEU A 61 -15.80 3.49 1.52
CA LEU A 61 -16.47 4.60 2.19
C LEU A 61 -17.82 4.95 1.53
N MET A 62 -17.89 4.92 0.20
CA MET A 62 -19.13 5.11 -0.56
C MET A 62 -20.16 4.01 -0.28
N LEU A 63 -19.73 2.74 -0.25
CA LEU A 63 -20.61 1.62 0.11
C LEU A 63 -21.15 1.77 1.54
N TRP A 64 -20.34 2.26 2.48
CA TRP A 64 -20.80 2.52 3.84
C TRP A 64 -21.82 3.65 3.95
N GLN A 65 -21.67 4.73 3.17
CA GLN A 65 -22.62 5.84 3.14
C GLN A 65 -23.95 5.45 2.51
N ASN A 66 -23.91 4.76 1.37
CA ASN A 66 -25.10 4.52 0.56
C ASN A 66 -25.86 3.25 0.95
N ASN A 67 -25.18 2.23 1.49
CA ASN A 67 -25.82 0.95 1.81
C ASN A 67 -26.13 0.83 3.30
N LYS A 68 -27.41 0.64 3.67
CA LYS A 68 -27.84 0.50 5.07
C LYS A 68 -27.28 -0.76 5.75
N SER A 69 -27.08 -1.86 5.02
CA SER A 69 -26.61 -3.14 5.58
C SER A 69 -25.09 -3.19 5.80
N PHE A 70 -24.32 -2.39 5.06
CA PHE A 70 -22.87 -2.35 5.20
C PHE A 70 -22.47 -1.44 6.36
N ASN A 71 -21.85 -2.01 7.40
CA ASN A 71 -21.41 -1.27 8.58
C ASN A 71 -19.91 -1.47 8.79
N LEU A 72 -19.20 -0.35 8.92
CA LEU A 72 -17.78 -0.35 9.24
C LEU A 72 -17.57 -0.36 10.75
N THR A 73 -16.52 -1.06 11.18
CA THR A 73 -16.01 -0.95 12.55
C THR A 73 -15.03 0.22 12.64
N LYS A 74 -14.86 0.74 13.86
CA LYS A 74 -13.84 1.76 14.14
C LYS A 74 -12.44 1.30 13.74
N THR A 75 -12.12 0.02 13.99
CA THR A 75 -10.84 -0.58 13.61
C THR A 75 -10.66 -0.59 12.09
N THR A 76 -11.68 -1.01 11.33
CA THR A 76 -11.63 -1.00 9.86
C THR A 76 -11.36 0.39 9.30
N VAL A 77 -12.08 1.41 9.77
CA VAL A 77 -11.87 2.80 9.31
C VAL A 77 -10.46 3.29 9.64
N ARG A 78 -9.95 2.99 10.84
CA ARG A 78 -8.59 3.37 11.24
C ARG A 78 -7.53 2.73 10.36
N ILE A 79 -7.72 1.47 9.98
CA ILE A 79 -6.80 0.75 9.09
C ILE A 79 -6.83 1.36 7.68
N LEU A 80 -8.00 1.71 7.15
CA LEU A 80 -8.10 2.37 5.84
C LEU A 80 -7.42 3.75 5.83
N ILE A 81 -7.63 4.56 6.87
CA ILE A 81 -6.96 5.87 6.99
C ILE A 81 -5.45 5.67 7.16
N PHE A 82 -5.01 4.72 7.99
CA PHE A 82 -3.59 4.44 8.18
C PHE A 82 -2.92 3.94 6.91
N LEU A 83 -3.60 3.08 6.13
CA LEU A 83 -3.13 2.60 4.84
C LEU A 83 -2.94 3.78 3.87
N GLY A 84 -3.96 4.65 3.71
CA GLY A 84 -3.85 5.84 2.87
C GLY A 84 -2.73 6.79 3.31
N PHE A 85 -2.62 7.06 4.62
CA PHE A 85 -1.54 7.86 5.20
C PHE A 85 -0.16 7.27 4.88
N PHE A 86 0.04 5.97 5.13
CA PHE A 86 1.31 5.31 4.90
C PHE A 86 1.69 5.32 3.41
N THR A 87 0.72 5.12 2.51
CA THR A 87 0.97 5.19 1.06
C THR A 87 1.40 6.58 0.62
N ILE A 88 0.77 7.65 1.14
CA ILE A 88 1.19 9.04 0.85
C ILE A 88 2.62 9.27 1.35
N VAL A 89 2.92 8.87 2.59
CA VAL A 89 4.25 9.05 3.18
C VAL A 89 5.32 8.27 2.41
N ALA A 90 5.04 7.02 2.04
CA ALA A 90 5.94 6.20 1.24
C ALA A 90 6.17 6.82 -0.14
N TYR A 91 5.11 7.35 -0.77
CA TYR A 91 5.24 8.06 -2.05
C TYR A 91 6.08 9.33 -1.92
N PHE A 92 5.86 10.13 -0.87
CA PHE A 92 6.66 11.32 -0.57
C PHE A 92 8.15 10.97 -0.44
N PHE A 93 8.50 9.95 0.35
CA PHE A 93 9.90 9.54 0.51
C PHE A 93 10.50 8.99 -0.77
N SER A 94 9.72 8.20 -1.53
CA SER A 94 10.15 7.71 -2.84
C SER A 94 10.47 8.87 -3.77
N LEU A 95 9.60 9.87 -3.83
CA LEU A 95 9.75 11.04 -4.69
C LEU A 95 10.97 11.87 -4.29
N PHE A 96 11.12 12.13 -2.98
CA PHE A 96 12.26 12.83 -2.41
C PHE A 96 13.58 12.11 -2.73
N MET A 97 13.69 10.81 -2.45
CA MET A 97 14.91 10.03 -2.70
C MET A 97 15.25 9.93 -4.19
N TYR A 98 14.24 9.72 -5.05
CA TYR A 98 14.45 9.60 -6.49
C TYR A 98 15.01 10.88 -7.10
N LYS A 99 14.61 12.05 -6.60
CA LYS A 99 15.18 13.34 -7.00
C LYS A 99 16.69 13.44 -6.73
N TYR A 100 17.17 12.96 -5.59
CA TYR A 100 18.60 12.92 -5.30
C TYR A 100 19.36 11.99 -6.24
N VAL A 101 18.78 10.83 -6.54
CA VAL A 101 19.37 9.88 -7.51
C VAL A 101 19.47 10.54 -8.89
N LEU A 102 18.41 11.21 -9.36
CA LEU A 102 18.45 11.92 -10.64
C LEU A 102 19.49 13.03 -10.69
N ILE A 103 19.65 13.80 -9.61
CA ILE A 103 20.68 14.84 -9.51
C ILE A 103 22.07 14.23 -9.60
N PHE A 104 22.31 13.12 -8.89
CA PHE A 104 23.58 12.42 -8.91
C PHE A 104 23.92 11.88 -10.31
N ASP A 105 22.98 11.17 -10.93
CA ASP A 105 23.13 10.62 -12.29
C ASP A 105 23.42 11.74 -13.31
N THR A 106 22.67 12.85 -13.22
CA THR A 106 22.86 14.01 -14.11
C THR A 106 24.23 14.65 -13.93
N ALA A 107 24.68 14.82 -12.68
CA ALA A 107 26.00 15.36 -12.38
C ALA A 107 27.13 14.45 -12.89
N GLU A 108 26.95 13.13 -12.79
CA GLU A 108 27.89 12.15 -13.33
C GLU A 108 27.96 12.24 -14.86
N ILE A 109 26.82 12.30 -15.56
CA ILE A 109 26.77 12.46 -17.01
C ILE A 109 27.47 13.76 -17.43
N ILE A 110 27.18 14.89 -16.78
CA ILE A 110 27.81 16.17 -17.11
C ILE A 110 29.33 16.08 -16.91
N ARG A 111 29.76 15.62 -15.74
CA ARG A 111 31.19 15.60 -15.40
C ARG A 111 31.96 14.61 -16.26
N ASN A 112 31.55 13.34 -16.25
CA ASN A 112 32.37 12.26 -16.77
C ASN A 112 32.10 11.99 -18.26
N ASN A 113 30.88 12.23 -18.75
CA ASN A 113 30.52 11.89 -20.12
C ASN A 113 30.55 13.10 -21.05
N ILE A 114 30.16 14.29 -20.58
CA ILE A 114 30.15 15.53 -21.39
C ILE A 114 31.48 16.27 -21.30
N LEU A 115 31.97 16.57 -20.08
CA LEU A 115 33.16 17.41 -19.91
C LEU A 115 34.48 16.65 -20.13
N TYR A 116 34.54 15.40 -19.66
CA TYR A 116 35.75 14.56 -19.74
C TYR A 116 35.61 13.33 -20.64
N GLY A 117 34.42 13.14 -21.24
CA GLY A 117 34.10 11.95 -22.01
C GLY A 117 34.39 12.08 -23.49
N ASN A 118 33.84 11.16 -24.27
CA ASN A 118 34.01 11.14 -25.72
C ASN A 118 33.25 12.33 -26.37
N PRO A 119 33.94 13.27 -27.04
CA PRO A 119 33.31 14.44 -27.63
C PRO A 119 32.24 14.10 -28.66
N ASN A 120 32.32 12.93 -29.32
CA ASN A 120 31.33 12.49 -30.30
C ASN A 120 29.97 12.14 -29.70
N LEU A 121 29.90 11.85 -28.39
CA LEU A 121 28.67 11.45 -27.69
C LEU A 121 28.04 12.58 -26.86
N VAL A 122 28.65 13.77 -26.88
CA VAL A 122 28.23 14.91 -26.05
C VAL A 122 26.78 15.32 -26.32
N PHE A 123 26.35 15.29 -27.58
CA PHE A 123 24.96 15.63 -27.94
C PHE A 123 23.95 14.61 -27.43
N ASP A 124 24.29 13.31 -27.44
CA ASP A 124 23.42 12.25 -26.93
C ASP A 124 23.24 12.37 -25.41
N PHE A 125 24.35 12.58 -24.68
CA PHE A 125 24.32 12.80 -23.23
C PHE A 125 23.62 14.11 -22.86
N SER A 126 23.76 15.16 -23.67
CA SER A 126 23.05 16.43 -23.47
C SER A 126 21.55 16.28 -23.68
N ALA A 127 21.14 15.52 -24.70
CA ALA A 127 19.73 15.18 -24.93
C ALA A 127 19.17 14.37 -23.76
N GLN A 128 19.92 13.40 -23.24
CA GLN A 128 19.53 12.62 -22.05
C GLN A 128 19.34 13.51 -20.81
N ASN A 129 20.23 14.47 -20.57
CA ASN A 129 20.09 15.42 -19.46
C ASN A 129 18.89 16.36 -19.63
N TYR A 130 18.64 16.87 -20.84
CA TYR A 130 17.47 17.70 -21.13
C TYR A 130 16.16 16.94 -20.88
N LYS A 131 16.12 15.68 -21.32
CA LYS A 131 15.01 14.74 -21.08
C LYS A 131 14.76 14.53 -19.58
N THR A 132 15.81 14.27 -18.79
CA THR A 132 15.71 14.15 -17.33
C THR A 132 15.21 15.44 -16.69
N LEU A 133 15.69 16.61 -17.13
CA LEU A 133 15.23 17.90 -16.62
C LEU A 133 13.76 18.17 -16.95
N SER A 134 13.31 17.81 -18.15
CA SER A 134 11.89 17.91 -18.55
C SER A 134 11.01 17.01 -17.67
N TYR A 135 11.45 15.79 -17.39
CA TYR A 135 10.76 14.89 -16.46
C TYR A 135 10.68 15.49 -15.06
N VAL A 136 11.80 15.98 -14.53
CA VAL A 136 11.89 16.59 -13.19
C VAL A 136 10.97 17.82 -13.07
N THR A 137 11.07 18.76 -14.01
CA THR A 137 10.29 20.01 -13.96
C THR A 137 8.80 19.77 -14.10
N THR A 138 8.40 18.77 -14.87
CA THR A 138 6.97 18.52 -15.13
C THR A 138 6.32 17.68 -14.03
N ILE A 139 6.97 16.59 -13.60
CA ILE A 139 6.40 15.70 -12.58
C ILE A 139 6.51 16.32 -11.19
N PHE A 140 7.61 17.01 -10.88
CA PHE A 140 7.81 17.59 -9.55
C PHE A 140 7.27 19.03 -9.41
N GLY A 141 6.93 19.69 -10.52
CA GLY A 141 6.36 21.05 -10.52
C GLY A 141 4.83 21.10 -10.34
N GLY A 142 4.13 19.97 -10.50
CA GLY A 142 2.66 19.91 -10.54
C GLY A 142 1.98 19.37 -9.28
N PHE A 143 0.82 18.72 -9.46
CA PHE A 143 0.01 18.14 -8.39
C PHE A 143 0.70 17.00 -7.59
N ASN A 144 1.84 16.52 -8.09
CA ASN A 144 2.70 15.52 -7.47
C ASN A 144 3.83 16.07 -6.60
N SER A 145 3.90 17.39 -6.44
CA SER A 145 4.98 18.00 -5.66
C SER A 145 5.03 17.47 -4.22
N GLU A 146 6.22 17.47 -3.64
CA GLU A 146 6.47 17.07 -2.25
C GLU A 146 5.53 17.83 -1.29
N ALA A 147 5.26 19.11 -1.59
CA ALA A 147 4.40 19.97 -0.78
C ALA A 147 2.94 19.50 -0.76
N ILE A 148 2.41 19.04 -1.90
CA ILE A 148 1.03 18.55 -1.99
C ILE A 148 0.91 17.21 -1.27
N LEU A 149 1.85 16.28 -1.49
CA LEU A 149 1.88 15.01 -0.78
C LEU A 149 2.01 15.21 0.74
N PHE A 150 2.81 16.19 1.17
CA PHE A 150 2.90 16.56 2.58
C PHE A 150 1.58 17.10 3.13
N ALA A 151 0.88 17.97 2.39
CA ALA A 151 -0.43 18.48 2.79
C ALA A 151 -1.48 17.35 2.88
N GLU A 152 -1.50 16.41 1.93
CA GLU A 152 -2.35 15.22 1.97
C GLU A 152 -2.06 14.36 3.21
N ALA A 153 -0.78 14.14 3.53
CA ALA A 153 -0.36 13.38 4.70
C ALA A 153 -0.86 14.03 6.01
N LEU A 154 -0.73 15.36 6.15
CA LEU A 154 -1.23 16.10 7.31
C LEU A 154 -2.75 15.97 7.45
N VAL A 155 -3.49 16.06 6.34
CA VAL A 155 -4.94 15.87 6.36
C VAL A 155 -5.30 14.48 6.86
N PHE A 156 -4.65 13.43 6.34
CA PHE A 156 -4.87 12.05 6.77
C PHE A 156 -4.49 11.82 8.24
N GLU A 157 -3.42 12.45 8.71
CA GLU A 157 -3.01 12.41 10.12
C GLU A 157 -4.09 13.03 11.02
N ILE A 158 -4.66 14.18 10.65
CA ILE A 158 -5.77 14.81 11.39
C ILE A 158 -6.97 13.85 11.47
N PHE A 159 -7.32 13.17 10.38
CA PHE A 159 -8.39 12.16 10.39
C PHE A 159 -8.05 10.95 11.26
N LEU A 160 -6.79 10.52 11.27
CA LEU A 160 -6.33 9.43 12.11
C LEU A 160 -6.46 9.78 13.60
N PHE A 161 -6.13 11.00 14.00
CA PHE A 161 -6.37 11.47 15.37
C PHE A 161 -7.86 11.56 15.70
N LYS A 162 -8.67 12.17 14.82
CA LYS A 162 -10.12 12.28 14.99
C LYS A 162 -10.82 10.93 15.06
N SER A 163 -10.31 9.91 14.39
CA SER A 163 -10.89 8.56 14.40
C SER A 163 -10.98 7.94 15.79
N LYS A 164 -10.18 8.41 16.75
CA LYS A 164 -10.23 7.95 18.15
C LYS A 164 -11.51 8.36 18.85
N THR A 165 -12.15 9.45 18.45
CA THR A 165 -13.37 9.99 19.08
C THR A 165 -14.64 9.61 18.36
N TYR A 166 -14.58 8.73 17.34
CA TYR A 166 -15.78 8.26 16.66
C TYR A 166 -16.68 7.46 17.59
N GLU A 167 -17.95 7.86 17.63
CA GLU A 167 -19.01 7.22 18.39
C GLU A 167 -19.31 5.83 17.84
N VAL A 168 -19.43 4.87 18.76
CA VAL A 168 -19.72 3.48 18.46
C VAL A 168 -21.07 3.17 19.08
N LYS A 169 -21.96 2.53 18.31
CA LYS A 169 -23.24 2.04 18.82
C LYS A 169 -22.99 1.10 20.00
N GLU A 170 -23.74 1.29 21.09
CA GLU A 170 -23.70 0.41 22.24
C GLU A 170 -24.16 -1.00 21.86
N GLU A 171 -23.33 -1.98 22.16
CA GLU A 171 -23.59 -3.39 21.92
C GLU A 171 -23.33 -4.18 23.21
N LYS A 172 -24.11 -5.23 23.45
CA LYS A 172 -23.86 -6.14 24.58
C LYS A 172 -22.50 -6.81 24.39
N LYS A 173 -21.76 -6.92 25.49
CA LYS A 173 -20.50 -7.66 25.54
C LYS A 173 -20.81 -9.14 25.79
N HIS A 174 -20.03 -10.00 25.15
CA HIS A 174 -20.09 -11.45 25.28
C HIS A 174 -18.74 -11.96 25.74
N GLU A 175 -18.75 -12.94 26.66
CA GLU A 175 -17.56 -13.71 26.98
C GLU A 175 -17.42 -14.83 25.95
N TYR A 176 -16.31 -14.79 25.22
CA TYR A 176 -15.97 -15.77 24.20
C TYR A 176 -14.93 -16.74 24.75
N ASP A 177 -14.99 -17.99 24.31
CA ASP A 177 -14.02 -18.99 24.72
C ASP A 177 -12.58 -18.61 24.33
N LEU A 178 -11.64 -18.90 25.23
CA LEU A 178 -10.23 -18.56 25.06
C LEU A 178 -9.60 -19.16 23.80
N PHE A 179 -10.10 -20.29 23.30
CA PHE A 179 -9.58 -20.94 22.10
C PHE A 179 -9.93 -20.17 20.83
N LEU A 180 -10.95 -19.31 20.84
CA LEU A 180 -11.29 -18.49 19.70
C LEU A 180 -10.20 -17.45 19.44
N PHE A 181 -9.56 -16.93 20.49
CA PHE A 181 -8.44 -15.99 20.43
C PHE A 181 -7.07 -16.69 20.35
N ASP A 182 -6.77 -17.28 19.20
CA ASP A 182 -5.49 -17.96 18.94
C ASP A 182 -4.33 -16.96 18.77
N PRO A 183 -3.36 -16.90 19.72
CA PRO A 183 -2.23 -15.96 19.64
C PRO A 183 -1.28 -16.26 18.48
N THR A 184 -1.30 -17.49 17.94
CA THR A 184 -0.45 -17.85 16.80
C THR A 184 -0.84 -17.08 15.53
N ILE A 185 -2.09 -16.60 15.42
CA ILE A 185 -2.53 -15.79 14.29
C ILE A 185 -1.71 -14.49 14.20
N SER A 186 -1.55 -13.77 15.30
CA SER A 186 -0.80 -12.50 15.29
C SER A 186 0.70 -12.72 15.09
N ILE A 187 1.25 -13.80 15.67
CA ILE A 187 2.66 -14.17 15.46
C ILE A 187 2.91 -14.45 13.97
N LEU A 188 2.03 -15.25 13.34
CA LEU A 188 2.13 -15.55 11.91
C LEU A 188 1.95 -14.31 11.03
N PHE A 189 1.11 -13.35 11.43
CA PHE A 189 1.01 -12.06 10.72
C PHE A 189 2.30 -11.24 10.79
N ILE A 190 2.98 -11.22 11.93
CA ILE A 190 4.28 -10.54 12.07
C ILE A 190 5.33 -11.24 11.19
N VAL A 191 5.38 -12.57 11.21
CA VAL A 191 6.29 -13.34 10.35
C VAL A 191 5.97 -13.09 8.87
N LEU A 192 4.69 -13.13 8.49
CA LEU A 192 4.27 -12.83 7.12
C LEU A 192 4.67 -11.41 6.69
N ALA A 193 4.54 -10.43 7.59
CA ALA A 193 4.96 -9.05 7.31
C ALA A 193 6.46 -8.96 7.04
N ILE A 194 7.29 -9.62 7.85
CA ILE A 194 8.74 -9.67 7.66
C ILE A 194 9.08 -10.33 6.32
N VAL A 195 8.52 -11.51 6.03
CA VAL A 195 8.79 -12.23 4.77
C VAL A 195 8.31 -11.42 3.55
N SER A 196 7.16 -10.75 3.66
CA SER A 196 6.65 -9.88 2.60
C SER A 196 7.54 -8.66 2.37
N PHE A 197 8.09 -8.07 3.42
CA PHE A 197 9.04 -6.95 3.30
C PHE A 197 10.34 -7.38 2.63
N VAL A 198 10.89 -8.55 2.99
CA VAL A 198 12.10 -9.09 2.34
C VAL A 198 11.86 -9.41 0.87
N SER A 199 10.61 -9.63 0.46
CA SER A 199 10.25 -9.84 -0.95
C SER A 199 10.29 -8.56 -1.80
N ILE A 200 10.40 -7.38 -1.19
CA ILE A 200 10.51 -6.10 -1.89
C ILE A 200 11.94 -5.89 -2.39
N ASN A 201 12.09 -5.38 -3.61
CA ASN A 201 13.39 -5.04 -4.19
C ASN A 201 13.82 -3.61 -3.86
N ILE A 202 14.41 -3.43 -2.68
CA ILE A 202 14.69 -2.11 -2.09
C ILE A 202 15.99 -1.47 -2.65
N PHE A 203 16.86 -2.23 -3.32
CA PHE A 203 18.20 -1.77 -3.73
C PHE A 203 18.30 -1.28 -5.18
N THR A 204 17.18 -1.23 -5.91
CA THR A 204 17.13 -0.72 -7.28
C THR A 204 16.24 0.50 -7.33
N PHE A 205 16.60 1.50 -8.13
CA PHE A 205 15.84 2.75 -8.25
C PHE A 205 15.25 2.97 -9.65
N ARG A 206 15.64 2.13 -10.61
CA ARG A 206 15.10 2.08 -11.98
C ARG A 206 14.71 0.65 -12.31
N TYR A 207 13.54 0.51 -12.92
CA TYR A 207 12.93 -0.77 -13.23
C TYR A 207 12.52 -0.80 -14.71
N ASP A 208 12.67 -1.95 -15.36
CA ASP A 208 11.94 -2.19 -16.60
C ASP A 208 10.46 -2.48 -16.32
N GLU A 209 9.64 -2.60 -17.36
CA GLU A 209 8.19 -2.81 -17.22
C GLU A 209 7.85 -3.98 -16.29
N LEU A 210 8.46 -5.15 -16.51
CA LEU A 210 8.16 -6.34 -15.72
C LEU A 210 8.67 -6.22 -14.27
N ALA A 211 9.86 -5.64 -14.06
CA ALA A 211 10.39 -5.40 -12.73
C ALA A 211 9.58 -4.33 -11.97
N SER A 212 9.02 -3.34 -12.68
CA SER A 212 8.16 -2.31 -12.08
C SER A 212 6.84 -2.91 -11.58
N LEU A 213 6.26 -3.85 -12.34
CA LEU A 213 5.07 -4.60 -11.95
C LEU A 213 5.35 -5.47 -10.72
N GLU A 214 6.46 -6.21 -10.73
CA GLU A 214 6.89 -7.04 -9.60
C GLU A 214 7.12 -6.23 -8.33
N MET A 215 7.79 -5.07 -8.45
CA MET A 215 7.97 -4.12 -7.36
C MET A 215 6.63 -3.57 -6.85
N GLY A 216 5.71 -3.17 -7.73
CA GLY A 216 4.37 -2.72 -7.34
C GLY A 216 3.58 -3.77 -6.57
N ILE A 217 3.56 -5.01 -7.06
CA ILE A 217 2.87 -6.14 -6.43
C ILE A 217 3.50 -6.48 -5.07
N SER A 218 4.83 -6.45 -4.96
CA SER A 218 5.53 -6.74 -3.70
C SER A 218 5.23 -5.69 -2.61
N ILE A 219 5.28 -4.39 -2.95
CA ILE A 219 4.91 -3.31 -2.01
C ILE A 219 3.43 -3.44 -1.61
N LEU A 220 2.52 -3.69 -2.56
CA LEU A 220 1.09 -3.87 -2.26
C LEU A 220 0.85 -5.03 -1.29
N GLY A 221 1.51 -6.17 -1.54
CA GLY A 221 1.44 -7.33 -0.66
C GLY A 221 1.89 -7.01 0.76
N PHE A 222 3.04 -6.33 0.90
CA PHE A 222 3.52 -5.88 2.20
C PHE A 222 2.55 -4.94 2.90
N MET A 223 2.01 -3.93 2.21
CA MET A 223 1.08 -2.96 2.80
C MET A 223 -0.21 -3.62 3.33
N ILE A 224 -0.76 -4.58 2.59
CA ILE A 224 -1.96 -5.32 2.99
C ILE A 224 -1.68 -6.20 4.20
N VAL A 225 -0.56 -6.92 4.20
CA VAL A 225 -0.16 -7.79 5.33
C VAL A 225 0.12 -6.97 6.58
N ALA A 226 0.88 -5.88 6.47
CA ALA A 226 1.22 -4.99 7.59
C ALA A 226 -0.05 -4.41 8.24
N SER A 227 -1.06 -4.09 7.43
CA SER A 227 -2.37 -3.63 7.90
C SER A 227 -3.11 -4.65 8.76
N GLY A 228 -2.83 -5.95 8.60
CA GLY A 228 -3.39 -7.05 9.38
C GLY A 228 -2.77 -7.24 10.77
N ILE A 229 -1.63 -6.62 11.06
CA ILE A 229 -0.96 -6.72 12.38
C ILE A 229 -1.81 -6.05 13.47
N SER A 230 -2.37 -4.87 13.19
CA SER A 230 -3.18 -4.15 14.18
C SER A 230 -4.45 -4.90 14.61
N PRO A 231 -5.32 -5.38 13.70
CA PRO A 231 -6.52 -6.12 14.10
C PRO A 231 -6.19 -7.48 14.74
N SER A 232 -5.13 -8.17 14.32
CA SER A 232 -4.71 -9.42 14.98
C SER A 232 -4.18 -9.17 16.40
N ALA A 233 -3.39 -8.12 16.62
CA ALA A 233 -2.92 -7.74 17.95
C ALA A 233 -4.08 -7.33 18.88
N GLN A 234 -5.12 -6.67 18.36
CA GLN A 234 -6.33 -6.34 19.13
C GLN A 234 -7.07 -7.60 19.60
N LEU A 235 -7.15 -8.65 18.77
CA LEU A 235 -7.76 -9.91 19.16
C LEU A 235 -7.02 -10.57 20.33
N ILE A 236 -5.67 -10.54 20.33
CA ILE A 236 -4.90 -11.04 21.48
C ILE A 236 -5.19 -10.24 22.75
N LYS A 237 -5.26 -8.91 22.64
CA LYS A 237 -5.54 -8.04 23.79
C LYS A 237 -6.93 -8.27 24.38
N GLY A 238 -7.92 -8.58 23.55
CA GLY A 238 -9.27 -8.90 23.99
C GLY A 238 -9.45 -10.32 24.55
N ARG A 239 -8.39 -11.14 24.57
CA ARG A 239 -8.46 -12.51 25.07
C ARG A 239 -8.73 -12.53 26.58
N GLY A 240 -9.81 -13.18 26.98
CA GLY A 240 -10.21 -13.29 28.39
C GLY A 240 -10.99 -12.08 28.91
N GLU A 241 -11.29 -11.11 28.06
CA GLU A 241 -12.17 -9.98 28.38
C GLU A 241 -13.51 -10.11 27.63
N PRO A 242 -14.62 -9.62 28.21
CA PRO A 242 -15.90 -9.58 27.52
C PRO A 242 -15.86 -8.56 26.37
N VAL A 243 -16.03 -9.02 25.14
CA VAL A 243 -15.96 -8.20 23.91
C VAL A 243 -17.29 -8.18 23.17
N THR A 244 -17.55 -7.12 22.41
CA THR A 244 -18.76 -7.01 21.57
C THR A 244 -18.67 -7.95 20.36
N LYS A 245 -19.80 -8.46 19.88
CA LYS A 245 -19.85 -9.30 18.67
C LYS A 245 -19.29 -8.58 17.43
N SER A 246 -19.53 -7.28 17.28
CA SER A 246 -18.97 -6.51 16.15
C SER A 246 -17.45 -6.38 16.22
N PHE A 247 -16.85 -6.31 17.42
CA PHE A 247 -15.40 -6.34 17.59
C PHE A 247 -14.81 -7.68 17.14
N PHE A 248 -15.35 -8.79 17.67
CA PHE A 248 -14.86 -10.13 17.36
C PHE A 248 -15.00 -10.43 15.86
N ARG A 249 -16.24 -10.44 15.36
CA ARG A 249 -16.52 -10.78 13.95
C ARG A 249 -15.95 -9.76 12.97
N GLY A 250 -15.92 -8.49 13.34
CA GLY A 250 -15.35 -7.42 12.51
C GLY A 250 -13.85 -7.60 12.30
N ASN A 251 -13.09 -7.90 13.36
CA ASN A 251 -11.65 -8.14 13.25
C ASN A 251 -11.34 -9.42 12.46
N TYR A 252 -12.02 -10.54 12.75
CA TYR A 252 -11.79 -11.79 12.00
C TYR A 252 -12.20 -11.67 10.52
N ASN A 253 -13.33 -11.03 10.21
CA ASN A 253 -13.73 -10.80 8.82
C ASN A 253 -12.71 -9.93 8.08
N LEU A 254 -12.22 -8.86 8.72
CA LEU A 254 -11.20 -8.00 8.12
C LEU A 254 -9.92 -8.78 7.85
N LEU A 255 -9.43 -9.55 8.83
CA LEU A 255 -8.25 -10.41 8.66
C LEU A 255 -8.46 -11.40 7.51
N PHE A 256 -9.64 -12.00 7.41
CA PHE A 256 -9.95 -12.96 6.34
C PHE A 256 -9.89 -12.31 4.95
N VAL A 257 -10.48 -11.13 4.78
CA VAL A 257 -10.42 -10.37 3.52
C VAL A 257 -8.98 -10.01 3.16
N LEU A 258 -8.20 -9.49 4.13
CA LEU A 258 -6.79 -9.17 3.91
C LEU A 258 -5.98 -10.40 3.51
N LEU A 259 -6.27 -11.58 4.07
CA LEU A 259 -5.58 -12.83 3.76
C LEU A 259 -5.94 -13.39 2.38
N ILE A 260 -7.20 -13.27 1.94
CA ILE A 260 -7.58 -13.61 0.58
C ILE A 260 -6.82 -12.74 -0.42
N LEU A 261 -6.82 -11.42 -0.20
CA LEU A 261 -6.09 -10.47 -1.05
C LEU A 261 -4.59 -10.78 -1.05
N SER A 262 -4.00 -11.00 0.13
CA SER A 262 -2.58 -11.35 0.27
C SER A 262 -2.25 -12.64 -0.48
N THR A 263 -3.12 -13.65 -0.42
CA THR A 263 -2.90 -14.93 -1.11
C THR A 263 -2.91 -14.75 -2.63
N ILE A 264 -3.86 -13.99 -3.18
CA ILE A 264 -3.91 -13.68 -4.61
C ILE A 264 -2.65 -12.91 -5.04
N ILE A 265 -2.23 -11.93 -4.25
CA ILE A 265 -1.06 -11.10 -4.53
C ILE A 265 0.23 -11.91 -4.49
N PHE A 266 0.44 -12.75 -3.47
CA PHE A 266 1.64 -13.58 -3.38
C PHE A 266 1.65 -14.71 -4.41
N ALA A 267 0.48 -15.21 -4.83
CA ALA A 267 0.39 -16.13 -5.96
C ALA A 267 0.86 -15.44 -7.25
N GLY A 268 0.36 -14.22 -7.53
CA GLY A 268 0.81 -13.42 -8.66
C GLY A 268 2.30 -13.08 -8.60
N LEU A 269 2.81 -12.69 -7.42
CA LEU A 269 4.22 -12.38 -7.20
C LEU A 269 5.10 -13.60 -7.43
N PHE A 270 4.69 -14.76 -6.92
CA PHE A 270 5.40 -16.01 -7.15
C PHE A 270 5.43 -16.37 -8.64
N SER A 271 4.30 -16.26 -9.34
CA SER A 271 4.22 -16.51 -10.79
C SER A 271 5.17 -15.60 -11.59
N ILE A 272 5.23 -14.29 -11.27
CA ILE A 272 6.15 -13.36 -11.94
C ILE A 272 7.60 -13.73 -11.66
N ASN A 273 7.93 -14.10 -10.42
CA ASN A 273 9.28 -14.55 -10.07
C ASN A 273 9.68 -15.85 -10.78
N VAL A 274 8.73 -16.76 -11.06
CA VAL A 274 8.97 -17.95 -11.89
C VAL A 274 9.28 -17.56 -13.33
N VAL A 275 8.57 -16.58 -13.90
CA VAL A 275 8.88 -16.04 -15.24
C VAL A 275 10.30 -15.45 -15.28
N PHE A 276 10.74 -14.75 -14.23
CA PHE A 276 12.11 -14.22 -14.15
C PHE A 276 13.20 -15.29 -14.21
N ILE A 277 12.93 -16.52 -13.77
CA ILE A 277 13.87 -17.64 -13.94
C ILE A 277 14.10 -17.91 -15.43
N SER A 278 13.04 -17.96 -16.23
CA SER A 278 13.14 -18.19 -17.67
C SER A 278 13.87 -17.07 -18.42
N LEU A 279 13.90 -15.87 -17.84
CA LEU A 279 14.61 -14.70 -18.36
C LEU A 279 16.04 -14.55 -17.80
N ASN A 280 16.56 -15.55 -17.07
CA ASN A 280 17.87 -15.51 -16.39
C ASN A 280 18.02 -14.34 -15.39
N ARG A 281 16.92 -13.95 -14.73
CA ARG A 281 16.85 -12.86 -13.73
C ARG A 281 16.45 -13.38 -12.35
N SER A 282 16.75 -14.64 -12.06
CA SER A 282 16.42 -15.31 -10.81
C SER A 282 16.89 -14.52 -9.58
N SER A 283 16.04 -14.43 -8.56
CA SER A 283 16.33 -13.73 -7.32
C SER A 283 15.85 -14.55 -6.12
N TYR A 284 16.43 -14.28 -4.94
CA TYR A 284 16.00 -14.85 -3.66
C TYR A 284 14.50 -14.58 -3.37
N ARG A 285 13.93 -13.58 -4.05
CA ARG A 285 12.52 -13.17 -3.99
C ARG A 285 11.53 -14.26 -4.39
N LEU A 286 11.96 -15.25 -5.20
CA LEU A 286 11.14 -16.44 -5.48
C LEU A 286 10.84 -17.22 -4.19
N VAL A 287 11.85 -17.41 -3.35
CA VAL A 287 11.72 -18.19 -2.11
C VAL A 287 10.87 -17.42 -1.11
N THR A 288 11.10 -16.11 -0.96
CA THR A 288 10.35 -15.30 -0.01
C THR A 288 8.89 -15.12 -0.43
N SER A 289 8.59 -14.96 -1.73
CA SER A 289 7.21 -14.93 -2.22
C SER A 289 6.48 -16.27 -2.04
N LEU A 290 7.16 -17.40 -2.22
CA LEU A 290 6.60 -18.73 -1.94
C LEU A 290 6.30 -18.92 -0.44
N ILE A 291 7.23 -18.56 0.43
CA ILE A 291 7.02 -18.65 1.89
C ILE A 291 5.86 -17.74 2.31
N ALA A 292 5.77 -16.52 1.77
CA ALA A 292 4.67 -15.61 2.05
C ALA A 292 3.32 -16.20 1.60
N LEU A 293 3.27 -16.83 0.42
CA LEU A 293 2.07 -17.50 -0.09
C LEU A 293 1.64 -18.66 0.81
N ILE A 294 2.56 -19.53 1.24
CA ILE A 294 2.24 -20.65 2.12
C ILE A 294 1.70 -20.14 3.46
N ILE A 295 2.36 -19.16 4.06
CA ILE A 295 1.92 -18.57 5.33
C ILE A 295 0.54 -17.90 5.19
N SER A 296 0.28 -17.18 4.09
CA SER A 296 -1.01 -16.52 3.86
C SER A 296 -2.15 -17.53 3.74
N ILE A 297 -1.93 -18.66 3.06
CA ILE A 297 -2.91 -19.75 2.94
C ILE A 297 -3.19 -20.37 4.32
N VAL A 298 -2.15 -20.71 5.08
CA VAL A 298 -2.29 -21.29 6.43
C VAL A 298 -3.07 -20.36 7.36
N LEU A 299 -2.74 -19.06 7.33
CA LEU A 299 -3.46 -18.04 8.09
C LEU A 299 -4.92 -17.93 7.64
N ALA A 300 -5.20 -17.93 6.33
CA ALA A 300 -6.56 -17.84 5.80
C ALA A 300 -7.44 -18.98 6.31
N VAL A 301 -6.91 -20.22 6.28
CA VAL A 301 -7.60 -21.41 6.80
C VAL A 301 -7.84 -21.29 8.31
N LYS A 302 -6.83 -20.89 9.09
CA LYS A 302 -6.98 -20.69 10.54
C LYS A 302 -8.06 -19.68 10.88
N VAL A 303 -8.03 -18.50 10.25
CA VAL A 303 -9.01 -17.42 10.44
C VAL A 303 -10.42 -17.88 10.03
N TYR A 304 -10.54 -18.59 8.91
CA TYR A 304 -11.81 -19.14 8.44
C TYR A 304 -12.43 -20.13 9.44
N ILE A 305 -11.63 -21.03 10.01
CA ILE A 305 -12.11 -21.96 11.04
C ILE A 305 -12.67 -21.19 12.24
N LYS A 306 -11.99 -20.15 12.73
CA LYS A 306 -12.47 -19.33 13.85
C LYS A 306 -13.78 -18.61 13.53
N LEU A 307 -13.91 -18.06 12.32
CA LEU A 307 -15.17 -17.45 11.85
C LEU A 307 -16.33 -18.44 11.78
N ARG A 308 -16.07 -19.69 11.38
CA ARG A 308 -17.11 -20.72 11.27
C ARG A 308 -17.59 -21.20 12.63
N LEU A 309 -16.71 -21.25 13.62
CA LEU A 309 -17.02 -21.68 14.98
C LEU A 309 -17.89 -20.67 15.75
N ASP A 310 -17.81 -19.36 15.45
CA ASP A 310 -18.71 -18.33 16.02
C ASP A 310 -20.16 -18.43 15.53
N ASN A 311 -20.41 -19.05 14.37
CA ASN A 311 -21.76 -19.22 13.83
C ASN A 311 -22.49 -20.46 14.39
N LYS A 312 -21.85 -21.23 15.28
CA LYS A 312 -22.41 -22.41 15.94
C LYS A 312 -22.55 -22.18 17.43
#